data_AF-A0A3P9DD43-F1
#
_entry.id   AF-A0A3P9DD43-F1
#
_cell.length_a   1.000
_cell.length_b   1.000
_cell.length_c   1.000
_cell.angle_alpha   90.00
_cell.angle_beta   90.00
_cell.angle_gamma   90.00
#
_symmetry.space_group_name_H-M   'P 1'
#
loop_
_entity.id
_entity.type
_entity.pdbx_description
1 polymer ?
#
loop_
_entity_poly.entity_id
_entity_poly.type
_entity_poly.pdbx_seq_one_letter_code
_entity_poly.pdbx_strand_id
1 'polypeptide(L)'
;MALIQTDFKIASWNVKGLNNGIKRKKILTYLKLSRVYIAFIQEMHLCKSEALKLKCSWVGKVFYSPGTGKSRGVSVLIHKAVSFAETKVITDKGGRFILVYGQLLDTPIILCNIYAPNADILAFFHNLSQYLLELEGAQIVVGGDFNQILDQDLDRSLPRRGTESKSVVAIRQMTSDLGLNDIWWTMHPEGREYSFYSPPHNVYTRIDYFISELYVSPVMSLFSCVSAASPCVPTSLIRAGPSAATGWGEGRQDERHAVEESQRLITSVIHQIGLLTHSE
;
A
#
# COMPACT_ATOMS: atom_id res chain seq x y z
N MET A 1 20.15 -3.25 -29.49
CA MET A 1 18.92 -2.67 -28.91
C MET A 1 19.04 -2.81 -27.41
N ALA A 2 19.15 -1.71 -26.68
CA ALA A 2 19.12 -1.75 -25.22
C ALA A 2 17.71 -2.21 -24.80
N LEU A 3 17.63 -3.30 -24.04
CA LEU A 3 16.41 -3.64 -23.31
C LEU A 3 16.16 -2.46 -22.37
N ILE A 4 15.10 -1.67 -22.62
CA ILE A 4 14.64 -0.70 -21.63
C ILE A 4 14.10 -1.56 -20.50
N GLN A 5 14.90 -1.74 -19.44
CA GLN A 5 14.48 -2.37 -18.22
C GLN A 5 13.41 -1.48 -17.58
N THR A 6 12.14 -1.76 -17.90
CA THR A 6 11.00 -0.99 -17.39
C THR A 6 10.63 -1.53 -16.02
N ASP A 7 11.33 -1.03 -15.02
CA ASP A 7 11.01 -1.27 -13.63
C ASP A 7 9.75 -0.47 -13.23
N PHE A 8 8.59 -1.13 -13.04
CA PHE A 8 7.33 -0.53 -12.58
C PHE A 8 7.10 -0.50 -11.06
N LYS A 9 7.17 0.67 -10.45
CA LYS A 9 7.03 0.78 -8.99
C LYS A 9 5.61 0.49 -8.54
N ILE A 10 5.46 -0.51 -7.68
CA ILE A 10 4.23 -0.82 -6.98
C ILE A 10 4.32 -0.26 -5.55
N ALA A 11 3.28 0.43 -5.12
CA ALA A 11 3.19 0.93 -3.75
C ALA A 11 1.85 0.57 -3.15
N SER A 12 1.85 0.27 -1.86
CA SER A 12 0.64 0.09 -1.06
C SER A 12 0.57 1.19 -0.01
N TRP A 13 -0.62 1.76 0.20
CA TRP A 13 -0.82 2.84 1.16
C TRP A 13 -2.25 2.87 1.73
N ASN A 14 -2.36 2.62 3.05
CA ASN A 14 -3.54 2.95 3.83
C ASN A 14 -3.59 4.47 4.08
N VAL A 15 -4.48 5.16 3.36
CA VAL A 15 -4.52 6.63 3.32
C VAL A 15 -5.45 7.24 4.37
N LYS A 16 -6.23 6.44 5.11
CA LYS A 16 -7.17 6.91 6.15
C LYS A 16 -8.11 8.02 5.64
N GLY A 17 -8.71 7.80 4.49
CA GLY A 17 -9.73 8.65 3.86
C GLY A 17 -9.21 9.68 2.86
N LEU A 18 -9.92 9.79 1.73
CA LEU A 18 -9.65 10.70 0.60
C LEU A 18 -10.78 11.69 0.31
N ASN A 19 -11.77 11.81 1.20
CA ASN A 19 -12.89 12.75 1.01
C ASN A 19 -12.43 14.20 0.89
N ASN A 20 -11.41 14.60 1.66
CA ASN A 20 -10.81 15.93 1.57
C ASN A 20 -10.02 16.08 0.25
N GLY A 21 -10.45 17.02 -0.61
CA GLY A 21 -9.84 17.24 -1.93
C GLY A 21 -8.37 17.67 -1.88
N ILE A 22 -7.95 18.41 -0.84
CA ILE A 22 -6.55 18.85 -0.67
C ILE A 22 -5.68 17.64 -0.32
N LYS A 23 -6.10 16.83 0.67
CA LYS A 23 -5.40 15.59 1.05
C LYS A 23 -5.28 14.65 -0.15
N ARG A 24 -6.39 14.44 -0.87
CA ARG A 24 -6.43 13.61 -2.09
C ARG A 24 -5.43 14.09 -3.14
N LYS A 25 -5.42 15.40 -3.45
CA LYS A 25 -4.45 15.98 -4.40
C LYS A 25 -3.01 15.77 -3.93
N LYS A 26 -2.71 16.00 -2.65
CA LYS A 26 -1.36 15.80 -2.11
C LYS A 26 -0.88 14.35 -2.22
N ILE A 27 -1.73 13.39 -1.88
CA ILE A 27 -1.42 11.96 -1.99
C ILE A 27 -1.17 11.56 -3.44
N LEU A 28 -2.06 11.96 -4.37
CA LEU A 28 -1.89 11.66 -5.80
C LEU A 28 -0.63 12.33 -6.38
N THR A 29 -0.27 13.54 -5.92
CA THR A 29 0.99 14.18 -6.30
C THR A 29 2.19 13.44 -5.75
N TYR A 30 2.14 13.00 -4.49
CA TYR A 30 3.23 12.23 -3.88
C TYR A 30 3.48 10.92 -4.65
N LEU A 31 2.43 10.16 -4.96
CA LEU A 31 2.55 8.92 -5.75
C LEU A 31 3.21 9.18 -7.11
N LYS A 32 2.82 10.26 -7.79
CA LYS A 32 3.43 10.67 -9.05
C LYS A 32 4.92 11.01 -8.90
N LEU A 33 5.27 11.85 -7.93
CA LEU A 33 6.66 12.28 -7.70
C LEU A 33 7.56 11.14 -7.25
N SER A 34 7.01 10.19 -6.49
CA SER A 34 7.67 8.96 -6.05
C SER A 34 7.78 7.90 -7.16
N ARG A 35 7.41 8.24 -8.41
CA ARG A 35 7.41 7.39 -9.61
C ARG A 35 6.66 6.08 -9.41
N VAL A 36 5.53 6.12 -8.72
CA VAL A 36 4.65 4.95 -8.55
C VAL A 36 3.86 4.72 -9.84
N TYR A 37 3.96 3.50 -10.38
CA TYR A 37 3.27 3.08 -11.59
C TYR A 37 1.98 2.32 -11.28
N ILE A 38 1.96 1.53 -10.21
CA ILE A 38 0.77 0.84 -9.71
C ILE A 38 0.63 1.18 -8.23
N ALA A 39 -0.53 1.71 -7.82
CA ALA A 39 -0.78 2.06 -6.42
C ALA A 39 -1.99 1.30 -5.87
N PHE A 40 -1.76 0.57 -4.78
CA PHE A 40 -2.79 -0.04 -3.94
C PHE A 40 -3.14 0.95 -2.83
N ILE A 41 -4.39 1.43 -2.83
CA ILE A 41 -4.88 2.41 -1.86
C ILE A 41 -5.92 1.74 -0.97
N GLN A 42 -5.73 1.80 0.36
CA GLN A 42 -6.70 1.31 1.35
C GLN A 42 -7.32 2.45 2.15
N GLU A 43 -8.46 2.18 2.79
CA GLU A 43 -9.25 3.19 3.52
C GLU A 43 -9.55 4.44 2.68
N MET A 44 -9.91 4.30 1.40
CA MET A 44 -10.16 5.49 0.57
C MET A 44 -11.36 6.33 1.07
N HIS A 45 -12.34 5.70 1.72
CA HIS A 45 -13.56 6.31 2.24
C HIS A 45 -14.37 7.05 1.15
N LEU A 46 -14.30 6.60 -0.10
CA LEU A 46 -15.02 7.19 -1.23
C LEU A 46 -16.21 6.31 -1.61
N CYS A 47 -17.30 6.96 -2.04
CA CYS A 47 -18.39 6.28 -2.74
C CYS A 47 -18.06 6.16 -4.25
N LYS A 48 -18.93 5.49 -5.01
CA LYS A 48 -18.71 5.19 -6.44
C LYS A 48 -18.42 6.44 -7.29
N SER A 49 -19.19 7.51 -7.12
CA SER A 49 -19.01 8.76 -7.88
C SER A 49 -17.73 9.50 -7.48
N GLU A 50 -17.36 9.49 -6.20
CA GLU A 50 -16.14 10.13 -5.72
C GLU A 50 -14.87 9.37 -6.11
N ALA A 51 -14.93 8.03 -6.20
CA ALA A 51 -13.80 7.21 -6.63
C ALA A 51 -13.34 7.54 -8.07
N LEU A 52 -14.25 7.98 -8.94
CA LEU A 52 -13.90 8.43 -10.30
C LEU A 52 -12.96 9.65 -10.28
N LYS A 53 -12.97 10.45 -9.21
CA LYS A 53 -12.07 11.61 -9.05
C LYS A 53 -10.61 11.21 -8.76
N LEU A 54 -10.32 9.93 -8.58
CA LEU A 54 -8.96 9.41 -8.52
C LEU A 54 -8.30 9.37 -9.91
N LYS A 55 -9.08 9.38 -10.99
CA LYS A 55 -8.56 9.51 -12.35
C LYS A 55 -8.06 10.93 -12.55
N CYS A 56 -6.76 11.08 -12.79
CA CYS A 56 -6.09 12.37 -12.95
C CYS A 56 -5.00 12.28 -14.04
N SER A 57 -4.21 13.34 -14.25
CA SER A 57 -3.33 13.49 -15.42
C SER A 57 -2.27 12.39 -15.62
N TRP A 58 -1.90 11.67 -14.56
CA TRP A 58 -0.96 10.55 -14.61
C TRP A 58 -1.63 9.18 -14.47
N VAL A 59 -2.84 9.11 -13.89
CA VAL A 59 -3.57 7.85 -13.65
C VAL A 59 -4.40 7.51 -14.88
N GLY A 60 -4.01 6.46 -15.60
CA GLY A 60 -4.70 5.98 -16.78
C GLY A 60 -5.93 5.15 -16.45
N LYS A 61 -5.78 4.20 -15.51
CA LYS A 61 -6.86 3.31 -15.06
C LYS A 61 -7.07 3.40 -13.55
N VAL A 62 -8.33 3.28 -13.15
CA VAL A 62 -8.78 3.27 -11.76
C VAL A 62 -9.74 2.09 -11.58
N PHE A 63 -9.38 1.16 -10.73
CA PHE A 63 -10.25 0.08 -10.26
C PHE A 63 -10.53 0.30 -8.79
N TYR A 64 -11.75 0.05 -8.32
CA TYR A 64 -12.10 0.26 -6.93
C TYR A 64 -13.19 -0.68 -6.46
N SER A 65 -13.09 -1.07 -5.19
CA SER A 65 -14.17 -1.67 -4.42
C SER A 65 -14.62 -0.64 -3.40
N PRO A 66 -15.80 -0.02 -3.56
CA PRO A 66 -16.22 1.10 -2.73
C PRO A 66 -16.53 0.65 -1.30
N GLY A 67 -16.19 1.52 -0.34
CA GLY A 67 -16.63 1.37 1.04
C GLY A 67 -18.00 2.03 1.26
N THR A 68 -18.25 2.45 2.51
CA THR A 68 -19.50 3.14 2.89
C THR A 68 -19.48 4.66 2.61
N GLY A 69 -18.37 5.18 2.06
CA GLY A 69 -18.10 6.62 1.96
C GLY A 69 -17.57 7.26 3.25
N LYS A 70 -17.58 6.54 4.38
CA LYS A 70 -16.97 6.97 5.65
C LYS A 70 -15.92 5.99 6.17
N SER A 71 -15.97 4.75 5.73
CA SER A 71 -15.06 3.69 6.13
C SER A 71 -14.76 2.77 4.94
N ARG A 72 -13.60 2.11 5.00
CA ARG A 72 -13.16 1.09 4.03
C ARG A 72 -13.05 1.64 2.61
N GLY A 73 -13.02 0.72 1.66
CA GLY A 73 -12.83 1.00 0.26
C GLY A 73 -11.37 0.86 -0.12
N VAL A 74 -11.14 0.11 -1.20
CA VAL A 74 -9.81 -0.14 -1.75
C VAL A 74 -9.80 0.23 -3.23
N SER A 75 -8.64 0.63 -3.74
CA SER A 75 -8.47 0.99 -5.14
C SER A 75 -7.11 0.57 -5.68
N VAL A 76 -7.08 0.18 -6.96
CA VAL A 76 -5.85 -0.01 -7.74
C VAL A 76 -5.80 1.12 -8.77
N LEU A 77 -4.75 1.95 -8.69
CA LEU A 77 -4.45 3.00 -9.65
C LEU A 77 -3.32 2.52 -10.55
N ILE A 78 -3.49 2.65 -11.87
CA ILE A 78 -2.46 2.30 -12.85
C ILE A 78 -2.08 3.54 -13.66
N HIS A 79 -0.78 3.84 -13.69
CA HIS A 79 -0.20 4.97 -14.40
C HIS A 79 -0.42 4.82 -15.91
N LYS A 80 -0.70 5.93 -16.62
CA LYS A 80 -1.02 5.93 -18.06
C LYS A 80 0.08 5.41 -18.99
N ALA A 81 1.31 5.37 -18.49
CA ALA A 81 2.47 4.84 -19.20
C ALA A 81 2.60 3.31 -19.06
N VAL A 82 1.79 2.68 -18.20
CA VAL A 82 1.75 1.23 -18.06
C VAL A 82 0.75 0.66 -19.08
N SER A 83 1.23 -0.21 -19.96
CA SER A 83 0.34 -1.01 -20.81
C SER A 83 -0.32 -2.09 -19.95
N PHE A 84 -1.59 -1.87 -19.60
CA PHE A 84 -2.39 -2.81 -18.83
C PHE A 84 -3.74 -3.03 -19.51
N ALA A 85 -4.02 -4.25 -19.96
CA ALA A 85 -5.33 -4.64 -20.50
C ALA A 85 -6.10 -5.41 -19.42
N GLU A 86 -7.22 -4.87 -18.91
CA GLU A 86 -7.98 -5.62 -17.92
C GLU A 86 -8.83 -6.69 -18.57
N THR A 87 -8.96 -7.83 -17.90
CA THR A 87 -9.77 -8.96 -18.35
C THR A 87 -10.91 -9.22 -17.37
N LYS A 88 -10.65 -9.17 -16.06
CA LYS A 88 -11.66 -9.41 -15.02
C LYS A 88 -11.37 -8.58 -13.78
N VAL A 89 -12.43 -8.07 -13.14
CA VAL A 89 -12.35 -7.36 -11.86
C VAL A 89 -13.31 -8.01 -10.88
N ILE A 90 -12.80 -8.45 -9.73
CA ILE A 90 -13.58 -9.03 -8.63
C ILE A 90 -13.49 -8.07 -7.44
N THR A 91 -14.63 -7.71 -6.86
CA THR A 91 -14.71 -6.76 -5.74
C THR A 91 -15.43 -7.37 -4.54
N ASP A 92 -14.94 -7.03 -3.35
CA ASP A 92 -15.64 -7.32 -2.11
C ASP A 92 -16.90 -6.45 -1.93
N LYS A 93 -18.00 -7.04 -1.47
CA LYS A 93 -19.21 -6.28 -1.11
C LYS A 93 -18.98 -5.29 0.04
N GLY A 94 -18.03 -5.58 0.93
CA GLY A 94 -17.67 -4.74 2.07
C GLY A 94 -16.60 -3.67 1.79
N GLY A 95 -16.07 -3.60 0.56
CA GLY A 95 -14.99 -2.66 0.21
C GLY A 95 -13.63 -3.03 0.81
N ARG A 96 -13.37 -4.31 1.10
CA ARG A 96 -12.16 -4.81 1.77
C ARG A 96 -11.10 -5.35 0.82
N PHE A 97 -11.48 -5.83 -0.36
CA PHE A 97 -10.51 -6.23 -1.39
C PHE A 97 -11.00 -5.88 -2.79
N ILE A 98 -10.05 -5.80 -3.69
CA ILE A 98 -10.26 -5.80 -5.13
C ILE A 98 -9.17 -6.64 -5.80
N LEU A 99 -9.57 -7.49 -6.73
CA LEU A 99 -8.70 -8.29 -7.57
C LEU A 99 -8.89 -7.83 -9.02
N VAL A 100 -7.80 -7.41 -9.66
CA VAL A 100 -7.77 -6.98 -11.05
C VAL A 100 -6.90 -7.96 -11.82
N TYR A 101 -7.54 -8.81 -12.63
CA TYR A 101 -6.89 -9.74 -13.54
C TYR A 101 -6.77 -9.10 -14.92
N GLY A 102 -5.58 -9.19 -15.52
CA GLY A 102 -5.32 -8.63 -16.83
C GLY A 102 -3.90 -8.93 -17.35
N GLN A 103 -3.54 -8.30 -18.46
CA GLN A 103 -2.22 -8.39 -19.08
C GLN A 103 -1.40 -7.15 -18.73
N LEU A 104 -0.23 -7.32 -18.10
CA LEU A 104 0.79 -6.29 -17.87
C LEU A 104 1.99 -6.59 -18.76
N LEU A 105 2.30 -5.72 -19.73
CA LEU A 105 3.34 -5.97 -20.75
C LEU A 105 3.26 -7.38 -21.34
N ASP A 106 2.05 -7.80 -21.74
CA ASP A 106 1.74 -9.13 -22.29
C ASP A 106 1.89 -10.33 -21.32
N THR A 107 2.21 -10.07 -20.05
CA THR A 107 2.25 -11.09 -19.00
C THR A 107 0.92 -11.11 -18.23
N PRO A 108 0.23 -12.26 -18.11
CA PRO A 108 -0.94 -12.39 -17.26
C PRO A 108 -0.60 -12.13 -15.80
N ILE A 109 -1.33 -11.20 -15.17
CA ILE A 109 -1.12 -10.79 -13.79
C ILE A 109 -2.44 -10.58 -13.04
N ILE A 110 -2.41 -10.88 -11.75
CA ILE A 110 -3.44 -10.58 -10.77
C ILE A 110 -2.89 -9.52 -9.81
N LEU A 111 -3.48 -8.33 -9.87
CA LEU A 111 -3.23 -7.26 -8.90
C LEU A 111 -4.32 -7.31 -7.83
N CYS A 112 -3.97 -7.76 -6.63
CA CYS A 112 -4.89 -7.86 -5.52
C CYS A 112 -4.55 -6.86 -4.42
N ASN A 113 -5.44 -5.90 -4.19
CA ASN A 113 -5.33 -4.93 -3.10
C ASN A 113 -6.28 -5.32 -1.98
N ILE A 114 -5.76 -5.45 -0.75
CA ILE A 114 -6.54 -5.80 0.44
C ILE A 114 -6.47 -4.76 1.56
N TYR A 115 -7.56 -4.69 2.31
CA TYR A 115 -7.68 -4.03 3.61
C TYR A 115 -8.43 -4.98 4.54
N ALA A 116 -7.70 -5.91 5.15
CA ALA A 116 -8.28 -6.99 5.93
C ALA A 116 -8.96 -6.47 7.22
N PRO A 117 -9.91 -7.22 7.79
CA PRO A 117 -10.51 -6.87 9.08
C PRO A 117 -9.48 -6.91 10.23
N ASN A 118 -9.62 -5.99 11.20
CA ASN A 118 -8.86 -6.04 12.47
C ASN A 118 -9.22 -7.26 13.33
N ALA A 119 -10.44 -7.76 13.18
CA ALA A 119 -10.89 -8.95 13.90
C ALA A 119 -10.30 -10.20 13.24
N ASP A 120 -10.04 -11.22 14.06
CA ASP A 120 -9.51 -12.52 13.61
C ASP A 120 -10.57 -13.32 12.83
N ILE A 121 -10.77 -12.94 11.56
CA ILE A 121 -11.79 -13.50 10.66
C ILE A 121 -11.10 -14.29 9.54
N LEU A 122 -10.77 -15.55 9.83
CA LEU A 122 -10.09 -16.46 8.88
C LEU A 122 -10.86 -16.63 7.56
N ALA A 123 -12.19 -16.53 7.58
CA ALA A 123 -13.04 -16.65 6.40
C ALA A 123 -12.72 -15.59 5.33
N PHE A 124 -12.20 -14.42 5.72
CA PHE A 124 -11.76 -13.40 4.77
C PHE A 124 -10.64 -13.93 3.86
N PHE A 125 -9.61 -14.55 4.46
CA PHE A 125 -8.45 -15.07 3.73
C PHE A 125 -8.77 -16.37 2.98
N HIS A 126 -9.65 -17.23 3.52
CA HIS A 126 -10.12 -18.40 2.77
C HIS A 126 -10.88 -18.00 1.50
N ASN A 127 -11.82 -17.05 1.61
CA ASN A 127 -12.56 -16.57 0.44
C ASN A 127 -11.63 -15.91 -0.58
N LEU A 128 -10.62 -15.16 -0.12
CA LEU A 128 -9.61 -14.57 -0.99
C LEU A 128 -8.79 -15.64 -1.73
N SER A 129 -8.36 -16.68 -1.00
CA SER A 129 -7.62 -17.82 -1.57
C SER A 129 -8.42 -18.51 -2.68
N GLN A 130 -9.73 -18.72 -2.48
CA GLN A 130 -10.60 -19.31 -3.51
C GLN A 130 -10.62 -18.48 -4.80
N TYR A 131 -10.77 -17.15 -4.70
CA TYR A 131 -10.73 -16.29 -5.89
C TYR A 131 -9.38 -16.31 -6.62
N LEU A 132 -8.27 -16.45 -5.89
CA LEU A 132 -6.94 -16.51 -6.47
C LEU A 132 -6.69 -17.86 -7.15
N LEU A 133 -7.10 -18.96 -6.53
CA LEU A 133 -6.99 -20.32 -7.08
C LEU A 133 -7.84 -20.51 -8.35
N GLU A 134 -8.98 -19.84 -8.46
CA GLU A 134 -9.81 -19.86 -9.68
C GLU A 134 -9.15 -19.20 -10.91
N LEU A 135 -8.07 -18.42 -10.71
CA LEU A 135 -7.41 -17.65 -11.75
C LEU A 135 -6.00 -18.20 -12.00
N GLU A 136 -5.95 -19.36 -12.65
CA GLU A 136 -4.70 -20.04 -12.99
C GLU A 136 -3.89 -19.30 -14.08
N GLY A 137 -2.57 -19.53 -14.09
CA GLY A 137 -1.69 -19.12 -15.19
C GLY A 137 -1.29 -17.64 -15.20
N ALA A 138 -1.56 -16.90 -14.14
CA ALA A 138 -1.10 -15.52 -13.97
C ALA A 138 -0.19 -15.35 -12.75
N GLN A 139 0.73 -14.40 -12.87
CA GLN A 139 1.51 -13.94 -11.73
C GLN A 139 0.62 -13.25 -10.72
N ILE A 140 0.83 -13.51 -9.43
CA ILE A 140 0.01 -12.97 -8.36
C ILE A 140 0.79 -11.93 -7.57
N VAL A 141 0.24 -10.73 -7.45
CA VAL A 141 0.71 -9.70 -6.52
C VAL A 141 -0.43 -9.35 -5.58
N VAL A 142 -0.36 -9.82 -4.34
CA VAL A 142 -1.26 -9.39 -3.26
C VAL A 142 -0.52 -8.37 -2.40
N GLY A 143 -1.11 -7.19 -2.22
CA GLY A 143 -0.54 -6.17 -1.34
C GLY A 143 -1.62 -5.40 -0.62
N GLY A 144 -1.26 -4.82 0.52
CA GLY A 144 -2.24 -4.10 1.30
C GLY A 144 -1.97 -4.13 2.79
N ASP A 145 -2.99 -3.72 3.52
CA ASP A 145 -3.03 -3.76 4.97
C ASP A 145 -3.72 -5.07 5.38
N PHE A 146 -2.93 -6.00 5.90
CA PHE A 146 -3.39 -7.32 6.33
C PHE A 146 -3.98 -7.26 7.75
N ASN A 147 -3.78 -6.18 8.51
CA ASN A 147 -4.15 -6.06 9.92
C ASN A 147 -3.73 -7.28 10.78
N GLN A 148 -2.70 -8.01 10.34
CA GLN A 148 -2.14 -9.18 11.02
C GLN A 148 -0.62 -9.03 11.11
N ILE A 149 -0.06 -9.57 12.19
CA ILE A 149 1.39 -9.68 12.40
C ILE A 149 1.76 -11.11 12.01
N LEU A 150 2.45 -11.30 10.88
CA LEU A 150 2.73 -12.64 10.34
C LEU A 150 3.83 -13.36 11.13
N ASP A 151 4.82 -12.61 11.61
CA ASP A 151 5.89 -13.09 12.47
C ASP A 151 5.99 -12.24 13.76
N GLN A 152 5.83 -12.86 14.93
CA GLN A 152 5.83 -12.11 16.21
C GLN A 152 7.21 -11.58 16.62
N ASP A 153 8.29 -12.16 16.11
CA ASP A 153 9.65 -11.78 16.45
C ASP A 153 10.21 -10.77 15.45
N LEU A 154 9.80 -10.88 14.18
CA LEU A 154 10.30 -10.03 13.11
C LEU A 154 9.39 -8.84 12.79
N ASP A 155 8.07 -9.00 12.90
CA ASP A 155 7.08 -7.97 12.51
C ASP A 155 6.60 -7.12 13.67
N ARG A 156 7.31 -7.17 14.81
CA ARG A 156 6.93 -6.45 16.02
C ARG A 156 8.15 -6.04 16.85
N SER A 157 8.20 -4.77 17.22
CA SER A 157 9.27 -4.18 18.04
C SER A 157 9.45 -4.76 19.45
N LEU A 158 8.36 -5.25 20.06
CA LEU A 158 8.40 -5.92 21.36
C LEU A 158 7.67 -7.26 21.25
N PRO A 159 8.34 -8.40 21.45
CA PRO A 159 7.71 -9.70 21.32
C PRO A 159 6.47 -9.82 22.20
N ARG A 160 5.41 -10.44 21.68
CA ARG A 160 4.23 -10.81 22.46
C ARG A 160 4.05 -12.31 22.39
N ARG A 161 4.06 -12.95 23.56
CA ARG A 161 3.69 -14.36 23.67
C ARG A 161 2.17 -14.47 23.70
N GLY A 162 1.61 -15.28 22.81
CA GLY A 162 0.18 -15.51 22.70
C GLY A 162 -0.12 -16.60 21.68
N THR A 163 -1.38 -17.03 21.65
CA THR A 163 -1.85 -17.93 20.60
C THR A 163 -1.81 -17.22 19.26
N GLU A 164 -1.35 -17.93 18.24
CA GLU A 164 -1.40 -17.45 16.86
C GLU A 164 -2.84 -17.17 16.41
N SER A 165 -3.01 -16.10 15.64
CA SER A 165 -4.31 -15.77 15.04
C SER A 165 -4.70 -16.81 13.99
N LYS A 166 -5.98 -17.17 13.94
CA LYS A 166 -6.52 -18.06 12.90
C LYS A 166 -6.38 -17.45 11.51
N SER A 167 -6.40 -16.13 11.41
CA SER A 167 -6.14 -15.39 10.17
C SER A 167 -4.70 -15.53 9.72
N VAL A 168 -3.71 -15.51 10.64
CA VAL A 168 -2.31 -15.79 10.30
C VAL A 168 -2.15 -17.22 9.75
N VAL A 169 -2.80 -18.21 10.37
CA VAL A 169 -2.82 -19.59 9.84
C VAL A 169 -3.41 -19.64 8.44
N ALA A 170 -4.55 -18.96 8.20
CA ALA A 170 -5.18 -18.90 6.88
C ALA A 170 -4.31 -18.19 5.83
N ILE A 171 -3.56 -17.14 6.20
CA ILE A 171 -2.62 -16.46 5.31
C ILE A 171 -1.46 -17.39 4.93
N ARG A 172 -0.91 -18.14 5.90
CA ARG A 172 0.15 -19.13 5.63
C ARG A 172 -0.32 -20.26 4.73
N GLN A 173 -1.55 -20.76 4.94
CA GLN A 173 -2.14 -21.75 4.05
C GLN A 173 -2.29 -21.18 2.63
N MET A 174 -2.88 -20.00 2.48
CA MET A 174 -3.06 -19.33 1.19
C MET A 174 -1.72 -19.10 0.47
N THR A 175 -0.71 -18.60 1.17
CA THR A 175 0.63 -18.38 0.59
C THR A 175 1.31 -19.69 0.20
N SER A 176 1.18 -20.74 1.01
CA SER A 176 1.68 -22.08 0.69
C SER A 176 0.99 -22.67 -0.55
N ASP A 177 -0.34 -22.61 -0.62
CA ASP A 177 -1.13 -23.18 -1.72
C ASP A 177 -0.83 -22.51 -3.06
N LEU A 178 -0.54 -21.20 -3.03
CA LEU A 178 -0.28 -20.37 -4.22
C LEU A 178 1.22 -20.17 -4.50
N GLY A 179 2.13 -20.71 -3.68
CA GLY A 179 3.57 -20.50 -3.84
C GLY A 179 4.03 -19.05 -3.65
N LEU A 180 3.33 -18.26 -2.82
CA LEU A 180 3.61 -16.85 -2.59
C LEU A 180 4.57 -16.65 -1.41
N ASN A 181 5.38 -15.61 -1.51
CA ASN A 181 6.41 -15.27 -0.53
C ASN A 181 6.28 -13.80 -0.14
N ASP A 182 6.64 -13.48 1.11
CA ASP A 182 6.78 -12.09 1.55
C ASP A 182 7.98 -11.45 0.85
N ILE A 183 7.68 -10.48 -0.02
CA ILE A 183 8.69 -9.86 -0.87
C ILE A 183 9.61 -8.95 -0.07
N TRP A 184 9.12 -8.35 1.02
CA TRP A 184 9.96 -7.51 1.87
C TRP A 184 11.11 -8.34 2.45
N TRP A 185 10.82 -9.53 3.01
CA TRP A 185 11.85 -10.38 3.63
C TRP A 185 12.84 -10.92 2.62
N THR A 186 12.38 -11.17 1.40
CA THR A 186 13.23 -11.59 0.30
C THR A 186 14.27 -10.51 -0.04
N MET A 187 13.88 -9.24 -0.01
CA MET A 187 14.75 -8.10 -0.36
C MET A 187 15.60 -7.60 0.82
N HIS A 188 15.12 -7.76 2.05
CA HIS A 188 15.76 -7.20 3.24
C HIS A 188 15.92 -8.23 4.38
N PRO A 189 16.63 -9.36 4.20
CA PRO A 189 16.66 -10.45 5.18
C PRO A 189 17.10 -10.05 6.60
N GLU A 190 17.94 -9.02 6.73
CA GLU A 190 18.47 -8.53 8.00
C GLU A 190 17.79 -7.27 8.54
N GLY A 191 16.95 -6.63 7.72
CA GLY A 191 16.30 -5.39 8.10
C GLY A 191 15.19 -5.63 9.11
N ARG A 192 14.85 -4.60 9.88
CA ARG A 192 13.64 -4.57 10.70
C ARG A 192 12.95 -3.24 10.45
N GLU A 193 11.85 -3.29 9.72
CA GLU A 193 11.02 -2.11 9.45
C GLU A 193 9.57 -2.39 9.82
N TYR A 194 8.90 -1.36 10.31
CA TYR A 194 7.51 -1.44 10.75
C TYR A 194 6.65 -0.50 9.93
N SER A 195 5.38 -0.88 9.76
CA SER A 195 4.42 -0.11 8.97
C SER A 195 3.37 0.58 9.84
N PHE A 196 3.24 0.24 11.12
CA PHE A 196 2.22 0.80 12.00
C PHE A 196 2.76 1.01 13.41
N TYR A 197 2.41 2.14 14.01
CA TYR A 197 2.61 2.38 15.43
C TYR A 197 1.26 2.28 16.14
N SER A 198 1.22 1.51 17.22
CA SER A 198 0.05 1.33 18.09
C SER A 198 0.22 2.15 19.36
N PRO A 199 -0.42 3.34 19.49
CA PRO A 199 -0.34 4.16 20.69
C PRO A 199 -0.79 3.46 21.98
N PRO A 200 -1.92 2.69 22.00
CA PRO A 200 -2.37 2.03 23.23
C PRO A 200 -1.39 0.99 23.78
N HIS A 201 -0.52 0.46 22.93
CA HIS A 201 0.42 -0.60 23.29
C HIS A 201 1.87 -0.14 23.26
N ASN A 202 2.14 1.09 22.79
CA ASN A 202 3.47 1.65 22.58
C ASN A 202 4.40 0.68 21.82
N VAL A 203 3.89 0.11 20.72
CA VAL A 203 4.64 -0.83 19.87
C VAL A 203 4.54 -0.46 18.40
N TYR A 204 5.64 -0.68 17.69
CA TYR A 204 5.68 -0.71 16.24
C TYR A 204 5.47 -2.14 15.73
N THR A 205 4.68 -2.27 14.67
CA THR A 205 4.32 -3.53 14.02
C THR A 205 4.36 -3.37 12.50
N ARG A 206 4.74 -4.42 11.78
CA ARG A 206 4.54 -4.53 10.34
C ARG A 206 3.20 -5.25 10.11
N ILE A 207 2.28 -4.59 9.43
CA ILE A 207 0.95 -5.13 9.08
C ILE A 207 0.59 -4.88 7.61
N ASP A 208 1.44 -4.14 6.90
CA ASP A 208 1.33 -3.87 5.48
C ASP A 208 2.36 -4.71 4.73
N TYR A 209 1.89 -5.56 3.82
CA TYR A 209 2.73 -6.55 3.14
C TYR A 209 2.53 -6.51 1.63
N PHE A 210 3.53 -7.01 0.92
CA PHE A 210 3.41 -7.50 -0.44
C PHE A 210 3.81 -8.97 -0.45
N ILE A 211 2.92 -9.84 -0.92
CA ILE A 211 3.18 -11.25 -1.15
C ILE A 211 3.01 -11.56 -2.64
N SER A 212 3.98 -12.29 -3.20
CA SER A 212 4.03 -12.61 -4.64
C SER A 212 4.90 -13.84 -4.91
N GLU A 213 4.88 -14.39 -6.12
CA GLU A 213 5.86 -15.42 -6.51
C GLU A 213 7.29 -14.82 -6.55
N LEU A 214 8.33 -15.61 -6.29
CA LEU A 214 9.72 -15.12 -6.28
C LEU A 214 10.25 -14.68 -7.67
N TYR A 215 9.56 -15.04 -8.75
CA TYR A 215 9.97 -14.78 -10.13
C TYR A 215 9.14 -13.67 -10.80
N VAL A 216 9.03 -12.49 -10.18
CA VAL A 216 8.35 -11.34 -10.82
C VAL A 216 9.34 -10.54 -11.70
N SER A 217 9.71 -11.05 -12.88
CA SER A 217 10.43 -10.30 -13.92
C SER A 217 9.46 -9.42 -14.74
N PRO A 218 9.77 -8.18 -15.20
CA PRO A 218 10.80 -7.23 -14.77
C PRO A 218 10.24 -6.27 -13.68
N VAL A 219 9.60 -6.81 -12.65
CA VAL A 219 8.97 -6.05 -11.55
C VAL A 219 9.85 -6.11 -10.28
N MET A 220 11.10 -6.56 -10.42
CA MET A 220 12.00 -6.93 -9.32
C MET A 220 12.48 -5.77 -8.42
N SER A 221 12.24 -4.49 -8.73
CA SER A 221 12.79 -3.37 -7.93
C SER A 221 11.78 -2.59 -7.07
N LEU A 222 10.57 -3.13 -6.83
CA LEU A 222 9.38 -2.25 -6.87
C LEU A 222 8.37 -2.43 -5.75
N PHE A 223 8.80 -2.80 -4.56
CA PHE A 223 7.93 -2.75 -3.38
C PHE A 223 8.46 -1.72 -2.40
N SER A 224 7.97 -0.50 -2.52
CA SER A 224 8.10 0.47 -1.44
C SER A 224 6.79 0.45 -0.67
N CYS A 225 6.79 -0.16 0.51
CA CYS A 225 5.69 -0.02 1.45
C CYS A 225 5.69 1.43 1.93
N VAL A 226 4.86 2.27 1.31
CA VAL A 226 4.63 3.64 1.78
C VAL A 226 3.52 3.55 2.81
N SER A 227 3.84 3.02 4.00
CA SER A 227 2.91 3.17 5.11
C SER A 227 2.91 4.61 5.60
N ALA A 228 1.77 5.08 6.10
CA ALA A 228 1.64 6.37 6.77
C ALA A 228 2.57 6.52 8.00
N ALA A 229 3.16 5.44 8.52
CA ALA A 229 4.19 5.49 9.57
C ALA A 229 5.64 5.51 9.04
N SER A 230 5.83 5.38 7.72
CA SER A 230 7.16 5.44 7.12
C SER A 230 7.72 6.87 7.27
N PRO A 231 8.98 7.05 7.75
CA PRO A 231 9.60 8.36 7.85
C PRO A 231 9.67 9.09 6.49
N CYS A 232 9.52 8.35 5.39
CA CYS A 232 9.45 8.85 4.02
C CYS A 232 8.12 9.53 3.66
N VAL A 233 7.10 9.47 4.52
CA VAL A 233 5.79 10.12 4.32
C VAL A 233 5.75 11.44 5.09
N PRO A 234 5.65 12.59 4.41
CA PRO A 234 5.54 13.88 5.08
C PRO A 234 4.39 13.88 6.10
N THR A 235 4.65 14.32 7.33
CA THR A 235 3.65 14.42 8.42
C THR A 235 2.42 15.23 8.03
N SER A 236 2.55 16.17 7.10
CA SER A 236 1.43 16.93 6.53
C SER A 236 0.42 16.09 5.72
N LEU A 237 0.81 14.89 5.27
CA LEU A 237 -0.07 13.89 4.63
C LEU A 237 -0.78 13.01 5.67
N ILE A 238 -0.18 12.87 6.87
CA ILE A 238 -0.69 12.07 8.00
C ILE A 238 -1.72 12.86 8.81
N ARG A 239 -1.50 14.16 9.06
CA ARG A 239 -2.34 14.99 9.96
C ARG A 239 -3.62 15.59 9.37
N ALA A 240 -4.04 15.24 8.16
CA ALA A 240 -5.25 15.79 7.54
C ALA A 240 -6.50 14.93 7.83
N GLY A 241 -6.94 14.87 9.08
CA GLY A 241 -8.21 14.28 9.51
C GLY A 241 -8.64 14.87 10.86
N PRO A 242 -9.94 15.14 11.10
CA PRO A 242 -10.36 15.78 12.34
C PRO A 242 -10.39 14.75 13.47
N SER A 243 -9.33 14.71 14.27
CA SER A 243 -9.36 14.13 15.61
C SER A 243 -8.19 14.65 16.43
N ALA A 244 -8.50 15.00 17.69
CA ALA A 244 -7.62 15.33 18.79
C ALA A 244 -7.14 16.79 18.89
N ALA A 245 -8.08 17.68 19.21
CA ALA A 245 -7.86 18.58 20.32
C ALA A 245 -7.94 17.76 21.62
N THR A 246 -6.79 17.56 22.27
CA THR A 246 -6.51 17.71 23.72
C THR A 246 -5.31 16.84 24.14
N GLY A 247 -4.33 17.47 24.80
CA GLY A 247 -3.33 16.81 25.68
C GLY A 247 -2.02 16.33 25.03
N TRP A 248 -1.13 17.24 24.60
CA TRP A 248 0.22 16.90 24.12
C TRP A 248 1.31 17.49 25.03
N GLY A 249 1.87 16.65 25.92
CA GLY A 249 3.08 16.93 26.70
C GLY A 249 4.21 15.95 26.36
N GLU A 250 5.41 16.49 26.16
CA GLU A 250 6.73 15.83 26.30
C GLU A 250 7.40 15.00 25.18
N GLY A 251 6.86 14.89 23.96
CA GLY A 251 7.60 14.32 22.81
C GLY A 251 8.34 15.34 21.90
N ARG A 252 8.41 16.60 22.33
CA ARG A 252 8.43 17.76 21.43
C ARG A 252 9.77 18.11 20.78
N GLN A 253 10.90 17.48 21.12
CA GLN A 253 12.22 17.88 20.57
C GLN A 253 12.65 16.99 19.40
N ASP A 254 12.51 15.68 19.52
CA ASP A 254 12.90 14.75 18.45
C ASP A 254 11.93 14.81 17.26
N GLU A 255 10.62 14.98 17.51
CA GLU A 255 9.64 15.21 16.45
C GLU A 255 9.86 16.55 15.72
N ARG A 256 10.31 17.59 16.43
CA ARG A 256 10.60 18.88 15.79
C ARG A 256 11.87 18.82 14.95
N HIS A 257 12.90 18.13 15.42
CA HIS A 257 14.13 17.95 14.66
C HIS A 257 13.91 17.13 13.38
N ALA A 258 13.15 16.03 13.46
CA ALA A 258 12.79 15.21 12.31
C ALA A 258 11.87 15.94 11.31
N VAL A 259 10.96 16.80 11.80
CA VAL A 259 10.09 17.64 10.96
C VAL A 259 10.87 18.76 10.28
N GLU A 260 11.80 19.42 10.97
CA GLU A 260 12.65 20.46 10.41
C GLU A 260 13.63 19.89 9.36
N GLU A 261 14.19 18.72 9.61
CA GLU A 261 15.06 18.02 8.66
C GLU A 261 14.30 17.55 7.41
N SER A 262 13.08 17.04 7.58
CA SER A 262 12.18 16.68 6.47
C SER A 262 11.74 17.91 5.66
N GLN A 263 11.45 19.05 6.31
CA GLN A 263 11.13 20.30 5.62
C GLN A 263 12.34 20.87 4.88
N ARG A 264 13.55 20.73 5.42
CA ARG A 264 14.81 21.09 4.74
C ARG A 264 15.04 20.22 3.51
N LEU A 265 14.83 18.91 3.59
CA LEU A 265 14.94 17.99 2.45
C LEU A 265 13.93 18.30 1.35
N ILE A 266 12.66 18.54 1.69
CA ILE A 266 11.63 18.92 0.71
C ILE A 266 11.95 20.26 0.05
N THR A 267 12.38 21.25 0.84
CA THR A 267 12.74 22.58 0.31
C THR A 267 14.00 22.52 -0.56
N SER A 268 14.98 21.67 -0.19
CA SER A 268 16.19 21.41 -0.97
C SER A 268 15.87 20.75 -2.31
N VAL A 269 14.97 19.76 -2.33
CA VAL A 269 14.52 19.10 -3.57
C VAL A 269 13.75 20.09 -4.45
N ILE A 270 12.89 20.93 -3.88
CA ILE A 270 12.18 21.97 -4.63
C ILE A 270 13.14 23.03 -5.20
N HIS A 271 14.16 23.44 -4.43
CA HIS A 271 15.15 24.41 -4.87
C HIS A 271 16.10 23.85 -5.95
N GLN A 272 16.54 22.59 -5.83
CA GLN A 272 17.33 21.93 -6.87
C GLN A 272 16.54 21.78 -8.18
N ILE A 273 15.23 21.55 -8.10
CA ILE A 273 14.36 21.45 -9.27
C ILE A 273 14.10 22.84 -9.88
N GLY A 274 13.92 23.89 -9.07
CA GLY A 274 13.75 25.27 -9.55
C GLY A 274 14.97 25.82 -10.32
N LEU A 275 16.18 25.35 -9.98
CA LEU A 275 17.41 25.68 -10.72
C LEU A 275 17.52 24.95 -12.06
N LEU A 276 16.88 23.78 -12.21
CA LEU A 276 16.84 23.00 -13.46
C LEU A 276 15.76 23.48 -14.43
N THR A 277 14.79 24.27 -13.98
CA THR A 277 13.73 24.84 -14.84
C THR A 277 14.04 26.25 -15.37
N HIS A 278 15.22 26.80 -15.04
CA HIS A 278 15.67 28.12 -15.51
C HIS A 278 16.90 28.05 -16.45
N SER A 279 17.27 26.85 -16.91
CA SER A 279 18.38 26.64 -17.86
C SER A 279 17.94 26.11 -19.22
N GLU A 280 16.71 26.44 -19.66
CA GLU A 280 16.25 26.31 -21.05
C GLU A 280 15.64 27.64 -21.51
#